data_AF-A0A6P2AJV3-F1
#
_entry.id   AF-A0A6P2AJV3-F1
#
_cell.length_a   1.000
_cell.length_b   1.000
_cell.length_c   1.000
_cell.angle_alpha   90.00
_cell.angle_beta   90.00
_cell.angle_gamma   90.00
#
_symmetry.space_group_name_H-M   'P 1'
#
loop_
_entity.id
_entity.type
_entity.pdbx_description
1 polymer ?
#
loop_
_entity_poly.entity_id
_entity_poly.type
_entity_poly.pdbx_seq_one_letter_code
_entity_poly.pdbx_strand_id
1 'polypeptide(L)'
;MAIGIYKRGQGYYTRVVSAFGFGLVILMGGYWVGDIARTMPIAGEPVYTQAVAFLIFSAFFGAIAYYLIGVKPKFVDFLIATEGEMKKVNWSSRQEVFGSTWIIISMTVFIAIICFLWDLLYQWIFSTAGVLEYIR
;
A
#
# COMPACT_ATOMS: atom_id res chain seq x y z
N MET A 1 -33.29 10.25 10.81
CA MET A 1 -32.09 9.65 11.43
C MET A 1 -30.97 10.66 11.27
N ALA A 2 -30.38 11.14 12.37
CA ALA A 2 -29.23 12.06 12.26
C ALA A 2 -28.09 11.33 11.54
N ILE A 3 -27.53 11.96 10.50
CA ILE A 3 -26.30 11.51 9.83
C ILE A 3 -25.17 11.74 10.84
N GLY A 4 -25.02 10.79 11.77
CA GLY A 4 -24.10 10.87 12.89
C GLY A 4 -23.06 9.77 12.80
N ILE A 5 -21.81 10.10 13.13
CA ILE A 5 -20.75 9.12 13.29
C ILE A 5 -21.11 8.20 14.46
N TYR A 6 -21.14 6.89 14.20
CA TYR A 6 -21.41 5.89 15.23
C TYR A 6 -20.27 5.88 16.27
N LYS A 7 -20.62 5.91 17.56
CA LYS A 7 -19.68 6.01 18.70
C LYS A 7 -18.61 7.09 18.51
N ARG A 8 -19.06 8.33 18.29
CA ARG A 8 -18.18 9.49 18.09
C ARG A 8 -17.18 9.62 19.24
N GLY A 9 -15.90 9.74 18.90
CA GLY A 9 -14.79 9.92 19.86
C GLY A 9 -14.03 8.64 20.24
N GLN A 10 -14.56 7.45 19.97
CA GLN A 10 -13.86 6.18 20.21
C GLN A 10 -13.17 5.66 18.96
N GLY A 11 -11.99 5.04 19.08
CA GLY A 11 -11.27 4.52 17.90
C GLY A 11 -10.66 5.65 17.05
N TYR A 12 -10.39 6.82 17.64
CA TYR A 12 -10.04 8.04 16.90
C TYR A 12 -8.82 7.82 16.00
N TYR A 13 -7.72 7.33 16.55
CA TYR A 13 -6.48 7.15 15.79
C TYR A 13 -6.64 6.12 14.68
N THR A 14 -7.24 4.96 14.98
CA THR A 14 -7.42 3.89 13.99
C THR A 14 -8.33 4.34 12.84
N ARG A 15 -9.40 5.09 13.13
CA ARG A 15 -10.31 5.63 12.11
C ARG A 15 -9.63 6.69 11.26
N VAL A 16 -8.87 7.62 11.86
CA VAL A 16 -8.18 8.68 11.14
C VAL A 16 -7.09 8.11 10.24
N VAL A 17 -6.24 7.21 10.75
CA VAL A 17 -5.19 6.55 9.96
C VAL A 17 -5.79 5.72 8.83
N SER A 18 -6.87 4.99 9.10
CA SER A 18 -7.60 4.26 8.06
C SER A 18 -8.18 5.21 7.00
N ALA A 19 -8.81 6.32 7.41
CA ALA A 19 -9.36 7.31 6.48
C ALA A 19 -8.27 7.96 5.62
N PHE A 20 -7.09 8.24 6.16
CA PHE A 20 -5.95 8.70 5.39
C PHE A 20 -5.46 7.64 4.39
N GLY A 21 -5.30 6.39 4.82
CA GLY A 21 -4.89 5.29 3.95
C GLY A 21 -5.86 5.06 2.79
N PHE A 22 -7.16 4.95 3.09
CA PHE A 22 -8.20 4.86 2.05
C PHE A 22 -8.24 6.11 1.19
N GLY A 23 -8.11 7.31 1.77
CA GLY A 23 -8.09 8.57 1.04
C GLY A 23 -6.95 8.63 0.00
N LEU A 24 -5.74 8.23 0.38
CA LEU A 24 -4.61 8.17 -0.56
C LEU A 24 -4.88 7.20 -1.72
N VAL A 25 -5.38 6.00 -1.42
CA VAL A 25 -5.72 5.00 -2.46
C VAL A 25 -6.83 5.53 -3.39
N ILE A 26 -7.83 6.21 -2.85
CA ILE A 26 -8.93 6.79 -3.63
C ILE A 26 -8.44 7.92 -4.53
N LEU A 27 -7.54 8.77 -4.05
CA LEU A 27 -6.98 9.88 -4.84
C LEU A 27 -6.06 9.36 -5.95
N MET A 28 -5.16 8.41 -5.63
CA MET A 28 -4.28 7.79 -6.63
C MET A 28 -5.06 6.98 -7.66
N GLY A 29 -6.06 6.20 -7.21
CA GLY A 29 -6.94 5.45 -8.09
C GLY A 29 -7.81 6.35 -8.96
N GLY A 30 -8.34 7.44 -8.40
CA GLY A 30 -9.10 8.44 -9.14
C GLY A 30 -8.26 9.11 -10.22
N TYR A 31 -7.00 9.45 -9.91
CA TYR A 31 -6.05 10.02 -10.87
C TYR A 31 -5.81 9.04 -12.04
N TRP A 32 -5.52 7.78 -11.72
CA TRP A 32 -5.33 6.73 -12.72
C TRP A 32 -6.56 6.49 -13.60
N VAL A 33 -7.77 6.46 -13.00
CA VAL A 33 -9.04 6.35 -13.75
C VAL A 33 -9.28 7.57 -14.63
N GLY A 34 -8.96 8.77 -14.15
CA GLY A 34 -9.02 9.99 -14.93
C GLY A 34 -8.13 9.96 -16.16
N ASP A 35 -6.90 9.44 -16.03
CA ASP A 35 -5.97 9.28 -17.15
C ASP A 35 -6.49 8.27 -18.19
N ILE A 36 -7.11 7.17 -17.76
CA ILE A 36 -7.77 6.24 -18.67
C ILE A 36 -8.92 6.94 -19.41
N ALA A 37 -9.78 7.66 -18.70
CA ALA A 37 -10.93 8.36 -19.28
C ALA A 37 -10.52 9.41 -20.32
N ARG A 38 -9.36 10.06 -20.14
CA ARG A 38 -8.78 11.01 -21.11
C ARG A 38 -8.47 10.37 -22.46
N THR A 39 -8.14 9.08 -22.48
CA THR A 39 -7.78 8.36 -23.73
C THR A 39 -8.97 7.82 -24.49
N MET A 40 -10.17 7.83 -23.88
CA MET A 40 -11.38 7.34 -24.52
C MET A 40 -11.98 8.41 -25.45
N PRO A 41 -12.45 8.05 -26.66
CA PRO A 41 -13.10 8.97 -27.59
C PRO A 41 -14.56 9.24 -27.16
N ILE A 42 -14.73 9.82 -25.98
CA ILE A 42 -16.02 10.23 -25.42
C ILE A 42 -16.27 11.68 -25.82
N ALA A 43 -17.50 12.03 -26.22
CA ALA A 43 -17.85 13.38 -26.64
C ALA A 43 -17.56 14.42 -25.54
N GLY A 44 -16.68 15.39 -25.82
CA GLY A 44 -16.30 16.48 -24.93
C GLY A 44 -14.80 16.77 -24.96
N GLU A 45 -14.37 17.87 -24.31
CA GLU A 45 -12.94 18.13 -24.12
C GLU A 45 -12.34 17.08 -23.17
N PRO A 46 -11.17 16.49 -23.51
CA PRO A 46 -10.56 15.42 -22.71
C PRO A 46 -10.31 15.79 -21.24
N VAL A 47 -10.10 17.09 -20.97
CA VAL A 47 -9.89 17.62 -19.62
C VAL A 47 -11.15 17.49 -18.76
N TYR A 48 -12.34 17.76 -19.33
CA TYR A 48 -13.60 17.62 -18.58
C TYR A 48 -13.93 16.15 -18.34
N THR A 49 -13.70 15.28 -19.32
CA THR A 49 -13.91 13.82 -19.18
C THR A 49 -13.03 13.24 -18.07
N GLN A 50 -11.75 13.66 -18.00
CA GLN A 50 -10.83 13.28 -16.91
C GLN A 50 -11.34 13.74 -15.54
N ALA A 51 -11.72 15.01 -15.42
CA ALA A 51 -12.18 15.57 -14.14
C ALA A 51 -13.47 14.90 -13.65
N VAL A 52 -14.42 14.66 -14.54
CA VAL A 52 -15.68 13.98 -14.22
C VAL A 52 -15.43 12.55 -13.76
N ALA A 53 -14.58 11.80 -14.47
CA ALA A 53 -14.24 10.42 -14.10
C ALA A 53 -13.56 10.36 -12.72
N PHE A 54 -12.61 11.26 -12.46
CA PHE A 54 -11.95 11.39 -11.16
C PHE A 54 -12.97 11.64 -10.05
N LEU A 55 -13.85 12.65 -10.22
CA LEU A 55 -14.81 13.05 -9.20
C LEU A 55 -15.84 11.96 -8.90
N ILE A 56 -16.37 11.28 -9.94
CA ILE A 56 -17.32 10.18 -9.76
C ILE A 56 -16.67 9.04 -8.98
N PHE A 57 -15.45 8.64 -9.38
CA PHE A 57 -14.70 7.60 -8.70
C PHE A 57 -14.44 7.95 -7.23
N SER A 58 -13.90 9.14 -6.97
CA SER A 58 -13.57 9.57 -5.62
C SER A 58 -14.80 9.76 -4.74
N ALA A 59 -15.92 10.25 -5.29
CA ALA A 59 -17.16 10.39 -4.55
C ALA A 59 -17.75 9.02 -4.17
N PHE A 60 -17.77 8.07 -5.12
CA PHE A 60 -18.30 6.73 -4.89
C PHE A 60 -17.49 5.98 -3.81
N PHE A 61 -16.18 5.89 -3.97
CA PHE A 61 -15.33 5.20 -2.99
C PHE A 61 -15.18 5.98 -1.68
N GLY A 62 -15.24 7.32 -1.73
CA GLY A 62 -15.26 8.16 -0.54
C GLY A 62 -16.52 7.93 0.31
N ALA A 63 -17.68 7.78 -0.32
CA ALA A 63 -18.92 7.43 0.37
C ALA A 63 -18.85 6.04 1.02
N ILE A 64 -18.26 5.06 0.32
CA ILE A 64 -18.02 3.72 0.88
C ILE A 64 -17.08 3.79 2.08
N ALA A 65 -15.96 4.50 1.97
CA ALA A 65 -15.00 4.67 3.05
C ALA A 65 -15.64 5.34 4.27
N TYR A 66 -16.41 6.41 4.07
CA TYR A 66 -17.18 7.06 5.13
C TYR A 66 -18.19 6.10 5.78
N TYR A 67 -18.92 5.34 4.97
CA TYR A 67 -19.90 4.38 5.48
C TYR A 67 -19.24 3.30 6.33
N LEU A 68 -18.12 2.73 5.89
CA LEU A 68 -17.40 1.70 6.63
C LEU A 68 -16.76 2.24 7.91
N ILE A 69 -16.02 3.34 7.83
CA ILE A 69 -15.21 3.88 8.95
C ILE A 69 -16.05 4.67 9.96
N GLY A 70 -17.11 5.34 9.49
CA GLY A 70 -17.88 6.29 10.29
C GLY A 70 -19.26 5.78 10.73
N VAL A 71 -19.91 4.93 9.94
CA VAL A 71 -21.35 4.65 10.11
C VAL A 71 -21.62 3.18 10.45
N LYS A 72 -20.97 2.23 9.79
CA LYS A 72 -21.28 0.80 9.89
C LYS A 72 -20.83 0.24 11.26
N PRO A 73 -21.76 -0.16 12.15
CA PRO A 73 -21.44 -0.50 13.54
C PRO A 73 -20.39 -1.60 13.69
N LYS A 74 -20.53 -2.71 12.94
CA LYS A 74 -19.59 -3.83 13.00
C LYS A 74 -18.14 -3.43 12.67
N PHE A 75 -17.97 -2.56 11.68
CA PHE A 75 -16.65 -2.13 11.24
C PHE A 75 -16.07 -1.11 12.22
N VAL A 76 -16.90 -0.19 12.71
CA VAL A 76 -16.52 0.76 13.75
C VAL A 76 -16.10 0.06 15.04
N ASP A 77 -16.90 -0.91 15.51
CA ASP A 77 -16.61 -1.67 16.72
C ASP A 77 -15.31 -2.47 16.57
N PHE A 78 -15.04 -3.01 15.38
CA PHE A 78 -13.75 -3.61 15.04
C PHE A 78 -12.60 -2.60 15.15
N LEU A 79 -12.70 -1.41 14.53
CA LEU A 79 -11.65 -0.39 14.60
C LEU A 79 -11.36 0.09 16.04
N ILE A 80 -12.41 0.18 16.87
CA ILE A 80 -12.28 0.50 18.29
C ILE A 80 -11.54 -0.62 19.03
N ALA A 81 -11.93 -1.88 18.80
CA ALA A 81 -11.26 -3.04 19.40
C ALA A 81 -9.79 -3.13 18.98
N THR A 82 -9.49 -2.90 17.69
CA THR A 82 -8.12 -2.84 17.18
C THR A 82 -7.31 -1.76 17.89
N GLU A 83 -7.86 -0.56 18.13
CA GLU A 83 -7.15 0.46 18.91
C GLU A 83 -6.83 -0.03 20.34
N GLY A 84 -7.79 -0.73 20.95
CA GLY A 84 -7.62 -1.34 22.27
C GLY A 84 -6.52 -2.40 22.31
N GLU A 85 -6.43 -3.26 21.29
CA GLU A 85 -5.36 -4.25 21.17
C GLU A 85 -4.01 -3.60 20.88
N MET A 86 -3.96 -2.58 20.02
CA MET A 86 -2.72 -1.86 19.70
C MET A 86 -2.12 -1.14 20.91
N LYS A 87 -2.93 -0.74 21.90
CA LYS A 87 -2.44 -0.16 23.16
C LYS A 87 -1.75 -1.17 24.08
N LYS A 88 -1.97 -2.47 23.88
CA LYS A 88 -1.33 -3.55 24.64
C LYS A 88 0.02 -3.95 24.04
N VAL A 89 0.30 -3.52 22.81
CA VAL A 89 1.54 -3.86 22.10
C VAL A 89 2.70 -3.10 22.75
N ASN A 90 3.67 -3.84 23.27
CA ASN A 90 4.95 -3.28 23.67
C ASN A 90 5.80 -3.08 22.41
N TRP A 91 6.05 -1.81 22.07
CA TRP A 91 6.94 -1.48 20.96
C TRP A 91 8.39 -1.76 21.36
N SER A 92 9.14 -2.40 20.46
CA SER A 92 10.54 -2.74 20.68
C SER A 92 11.37 -1.50 21.03
N SER A 93 12.31 -1.68 21.95
CA SER A 93 13.23 -0.62 22.31
C SER A 93 14.13 -0.26 21.12
N ARG A 94 14.68 0.97 21.09
CA ARG A 94 15.58 1.39 20.00
C ARG A 94 16.75 0.41 19.82
N GLN A 95 17.28 -0.13 20.90
CA GLN A 95 18.38 -1.09 20.87
C GLN A 95 17.98 -2.43 20.22
N GLU A 96 16.79 -2.94 20.52
CA GLU A 96 16.25 -4.15 19.89
C GLU A 96 16.02 -3.96 18.39
N VAL A 97 15.51 -2.78 17.99
CA VAL A 97 15.32 -2.45 16.58
C VAL A 97 16.66 -2.44 15.85
N PHE A 98 17.67 -1.74 16.39
CA PHE A 98 19.01 -1.73 15.78
C PHE A 98 19.65 -3.12 15.71
N GLY A 99 19.55 -3.89 16.80
CA GLY A 99 20.06 -5.26 16.82
C GLY A 99 19.40 -6.14 15.76
N SER A 100 18.07 -6.08 15.64
CA SER A 100 17.31 -6.87 14.66
C SER A 100 17.62 -6.45 13.22
N THR A 101 17.70 -5.14 12.95
CA THR A 101 18.02 -4.62 11.62
C THR A 101 19.44 -5.01 11.18
N TRP A 102 20.43 -4.94 12.08
CA TRP A 102 21.81 -5.29 11.76
C TRP A 102 21.96 -6.77 11.40
N ILE A 103 21.28 -7.66 12.12
CA ILE A 103 21.28 -9.10 11.84
C ILE A 103 20.71 -9.36 10.44
N ILE A 104 19.57 -8.74 10.11
CA ILE A 104 18.93 -8.91 8.80
C ILE A 104 19.85 -8.42 7.68
N ILE A 105 20.42 -7.22 7.81
CA ILE A 105 21.35 -6.67 6.80
C ILE A 105 22.54 -7.62 6.61
N SER A 106 23.12 -8.11 7.70
CA SER A 106 24.25 -9.04 7.64
C SER A 106 23.89 -10.33 6.92
N MET A 107 22.72 -10.91 7.23
CA MET A 107 22.22 -12.13 6.59
C MET A 107 21.94 -11.91 5.10
N THR A 108 21.32 -10.79 4.73
CA THR A 108 21.04 -10.43 3.34
C THR A 108 22.33 -10.26 2.54
N VAL A 109 23.33 -9.56 3.09
CA VAL A 109 24.64 -9.40 2.44
C VAL A 109 25.34 -10.75 2.29
N PHE A 110 25.29 -11.60 3.32
CA PHE A 110 25.86 -12.94 3.26
C PHE A 110 25.23 -13.79 2.14
N ILE A 111 23.90 -13.81 2.04
CA ILE A 111 23.19 -14.51 0.96
C ILE A 111 23.57 -13.90 -0.40
N ALA A 112 23.64 -12.57 -0.51
CA ALA A 112 24.02 -11.91 -1.75
C ALA A 112 25.43 -12.28 -2.21
N ILE A 113 26.39 -12.40 -1.28
CA ILE A 113 27.75 -12.87 -1.58
C ILE A 113 27.71 -14.31 -2.10
N ILE A 114 26.95 -15.20 -1.46
CA ILE A 114 26.82 -16.59 -1.92
C ILE A 114 26.24 -16.64 -3.33
N CYS A 115 25.15 -15.91 -3.58
CA CYS A 115 24.56 -15.81 -4.92
C CYS A 115 25.58 -15.30 -5.94
N PHE A 116 26.32 -14.24 -5.61
CA PHE A 116 27.35 -13.69 -6.48
C PHE A 116 28.47 -14.71 -6.78
N LEU A 117 28.91 -15.49 -5.79
CA LEU A 117 29.90 -16.55 -6.01
C LEU A 117 29.37 -17.66 -6.92
N TRP A 118 28.10 -18.04 -6.77
CA TRP A 118 27.46 -18.99 -7.67
C TRP A 118 27.35 -18.43 -9.09
N ASP A 119 26.99 -17.15 -9.25
CA ASP A 119 26.94 -16.50 -10.55
C ASP A 119 28.31 -16.52 -11.24
N LEU A 120 29.40 -16.23 -10.50
CA LEU A 120 30.76 -16.31 -11.03
C LEU A 120 31.15 -17.74 -11.42
N LEU A 121 30.82 -18.72 -10.59
CA LEU A 121 31.08 -20.13 -10.88
C LEU A 121 30.36 -20.57 -12.15
N TYR A 122 29.07 -20.24 -12.29
CA TYR A 122 28.29 -20.57 -13.47
C TYR A 122 28.81 -19.85 -14.72
N GLN A 123 29.18 -18.57 -14.61
CA GLN A 123 29.81 -17.84 -15.71
C GLN A 123 31.09 -18.54 -16.18
N TRP A 124 31.96 -18.97 -15.26
CA TRP A 124 33.19 -19.67 -15.58
C TRP A 124 32.96 -21.05 -16.23
N ILE A 125 32.00 -21.83 -15.70
CA ILE A 125 31.63 -23.13 -16.28
C ILE A 125 31.09 -22.94 -17.69
N PHE A 126 30.14 -22.02 -17.88
CA PHE A 126 29.49 -21.81 -19.17
C PHE A 126 30.40 -21.14 -20.22
N SER A 127 31.37 -20.32 -19.79
CA SER A 127 32.38 -19.78 -20.71
C SER A 127 33.32 -20.88 -21.20
N THR A 128 33.75 -21.77 -20.31
CA THR A 128 34.64 -22.88 -20.65
C THR A 128 33.94 -23.91 -21.53
N ALA A 129 32.64 -24.13 -21.33
CA ALA A 129 31.82 -25.00 -22.17
C ALA A 129 31.45 -24.39 -23.55
N GLY A 130 31.85 -23.14 -23.84
CA GLY A 130 31.57 -22.46 -25.12
C GLY A 130 30.11 -22.03 -25.33
N VAL A 131 29.24 -22.19 -24.32
CA VAL A 131 27.80 -21.88 -24.42
C VAL A 131 27.56 -20.36 -24.46
N LEU A 132 28.41 -19.58 -23.78
CA LEU A 132 28.27 -18.11 -23.73
C LEU A 132 28.64 -17.42 -25.05
N GLU A 133 29.47 -18.02 -25.91
CA GLU A 133 29.80 -17.46 -27.23
C GLU A 133 28.68 -17.64 -28.26
N TYR A 134 27.81 -18.65 -28.08
CA TYR A 134 26.69 -18.93 -28.99
C TYR A 134 25.49 -17.97 -28.79
N ILE A 135 25.43 -17.27 -27.66
CA ILE A 135 24.29 -16.42 -27.25
C ILE A 135 24.53 -14.92 -27.56
N ARG A 136 25.75 -14.54 -27.97
CA ARG A 136 26.09 -13.18 -28.40
C ARG A 136 25.91 -13.01 -29.90
#